data_AF-W9GTE4-F1
#
_entry.id   AF-W9GTE4-F1
#
_cell.length_a   1.000
_cell.length_b   1.000
_cell.length_c   1.000
_cell.angle_alpha   90.00
_cell.angle_beta   90.00
_cell.angle_gamma   90.00
#
_symmetry.space_group_name_H-M   'P 1'
#
loop_
_entity.id
_entity.type
_entity.pdbx_description
1 polymer ?
#
loop_
_entity_poly.entity_id
_entity_poly.type
_entity_poly.pdbx_seq_one_letter_code
_entity_poly.pdbx_strand_id
1 'polypeptide(L)' 'MVVRRAAKGYSLYSERSGGPVARLMPTGEDGKVRVLAWHREKWGASGPFGVPTMTIDRALDYVASNPFFWIRA' A
#
# COMPACT_ATOMS: atom_id res chain seq x y z
N MET A 1 4.30 9.98 7.39
CA MET A 1 3.83 8.60 7.19
C MET A 1 4.67 7.67 8.06
N VAL A 2 4.06 6.75 8.82
CA VAL A 2 4.81 5.73 9.58
C VAL A 2 4.82 4.42 8.80
N VAL A 3 5.98 3.78 8.72
CA VAL A 3 6.12 2.43 8.17
C VAL A 3 6.09 1.43 9.32
N ARG A 4 5.21 0.44 9.23
CA ARG A 4 5.19 -0.70 10.15
C ARG A 4 5.42 -1.98 9.37
N ARG A 5 6.43 -2.75 9.77
CA ARG A 5 6.63 -4.11 9.25
C ARG A 5 5.54 -5.00 9.81
N ALA A 6 4.77 -5.66 8.94
CA ALA A 6 3.68 -6.54 9.33
C ALA A 6 3.67 -7.81 8.46
N ALA A 7 3.99 -8.95 9.09
CA ALA A 7 4.18 -10.25 8.41
C ALA A 7 5.24 -10.17 7.29
N LYS A 8 4.97 -10.80 6.13
CA LYS A 8 5.86 -10.82 4.95
C LYS A 8 6.00 -9.48 4.23
N GLY A 9 5.41 -8.37 4.71
CA GLY A 9 5.42 -7.09 4.00
C GLY A 9 5.46 -5.85 4.90
N TYR A 10 5.29 -4.69 4.28
CA TYR A 10 5.29 -3.38 4.93
C TYR A 10 3.91 -2.74 4.82
N SER A 11 3.42 -2.19 5.92
CA SER A 11 2.18 -1.42 5.96
C SER A 11 2.50 0.04 6.25
N LEU A 12 1.93 0.93 5.44
CA LEU A 12 2.04 2.37 5.56
C LEU A 12 0.83 2.89 6.32
N TYR A 13 1.08 3.71 7.33
CA TYR A 13 0.06 4.34 8.15
C TYR A 13 0.22 5.85 8.13
N SER A 14 -0.90 6.55 8.24
CA SER A 14 -0.90 7.98 8.44
C SER A 14 -0.37 8.31 9.82
N GLU A 15 0.51 9.31 9.90
CA GLU A 15 0.93 9.88 11.18
C GLU A 15 -0.17 10.69 11.82
N ARG A 16 -1.06 11.29 11.02
CA ARG A 16 -2.10 12.20 11.49
C ARG A 16 -3.24 11.46 12.16
N SER A 17 -3.77 10.43 11.51
CA SER A 17 -4.95 9.69 12.00
C SER A 17 -4.60 8.33 12.61
N GLY A 18 -3.39 7.80 12.37
CA GLY A 18 -3.07 6.40 12.64
C GLY A 18 -3.74 5.41 11.68
N GLY A 19 -4.51 5.90 10.70
CA GLY A 19 -5.24 5.10 9.73
C GLY A 19 -4.33 4.37 8.72
N PRO A 20 -4.76 3.21 8.21
CA PRO A 20 -4.04 2.48 7.18
C PRO A 20 -4.09 3.21 5.83
N VAL A 21 -2.93 3.40 5.22
CA VAL A 21 -2.78 4.05 3.90
C VAL A 21 -2.68 2.97 2.82
N ALA A 22 -1.62 2.17 2.86
CA ALA A 22 -1.35 1.13 1.88
C ALA A 22 -0.57 -0.03 2.50
N ARG A 23 -0.61 -1.20 1.87
CA ARG A 23 0.21 -2.34 2.24
C ARG A 23 0.99 -2.85 1.03
N LEU A 24 2.30 -2.97 1.22
CA LEU A 24 3.26 -3.42 0.23
C LEU A 24 3.65 -4.87 0.57
N MET A 25 3.31 -5.80 -0.32
CA MET A 25 3.67 -7.21 -0.18
C MET A 25 4.72 -7.60 -1.21
N PRO A 26 5.95 -7.93 -0.79
CA PRO A 26 6.98 -8.50 -1.67
C PRO A 26 6.44 -9.71 -2.42
N THR A 27 6.73 -9.80 -3.71
CA THR A 27 6.35 -10.96 -4.54
C THR A 27 7.41 -12.05 -4.56
N GLY A 28 8.63 -11.75 -4.11
CA GLY A 28 9.79 -12.63 -4.27
C GLY A 28 10.50 -12.46 -5.62
N GLU A 29 9.95 -11.65 -6.53
CA GLU A 29 10.67 -11.15 -7.69
C GLU A 29 11.45 -9.89 -7.30
N ASP A 30 12.68 -9.77 -7.80
CA ASP A 30 13.62 -8.72 -7.39
C ASP A 30 13.00 -7.32 -7.41
N GLY A 31 12.86 -6.76 -6.21
CA GLY A 31 12.40 -5.39 -5.98
C GLY A 31 10.93 -5.12 -6.24
N LYS A 32 10.11 -6.14 -6.56
CA LYS A 32 8.68 -5.96 -6.84
C LYS A 32 7.79 -6.20 -5.64
N VAL A 33 6.78 -5.36 -5.53
CA VAL A 33 5.76 -5.41 -4.50
C VAL A 33 4.37 -5.33 -5.10
N ARG A 34 3.44 -6.05 -4.48
CA ARG A 34 2.01 -5.89 -4.65
C ARG A 34 1.52 -4.76 -3.76
N VAL A 35 0.74 -3.85 -4.31
CA VAL A 35 0.21 -2.69 -3.58
C VAL A 35 -1.26 -2.92 -3.25
N LEU A 36 -1.58 -3.00 -1.96
CA LEU A 36 -2.94 -3.19 -1.47
C LEU A 36 -3.44 -1.92 -0.80
N ALA A 37 -4.73 -1.65 -0.94
CA ALA A 37 -5.41 -0.57 -0.26
C ALA A 37 -6.29 -1.10 0.87
N TRP A 38 -6.54 -0.27 1.88
CA TRP A 38 -7.49 -0.57 2.94
C TRP A 38 -8.90 -0.15 2.52
N HIS A 39 -9.82 -1.11 2.44
CA HIS A 39 -11.21 -0.85 2.09
C HIS A 39 -12.12 -1.95 2.65
N ARG A 40 -13.31 -1.58 3.15
CA ARG A 40 -14.25 -2.51 3.81
C ARG A 40 -13.57 -3.37 4.89
N GLU A 41 -12.77 -2.73 5.73
CA GLU A 41 -12.07 -3.35 6.87
C GLU A 41 -11.12 -4.50 6.49
N LYS A 42 -10.68 -4.53 5.23
CA LYS A 42 -9.72 -5.52 4.73
C LYS A 42 -8.74 -4.91 3.74
N TRP A 43 -7.60 -5.59 3.59
CA TRP A 43 -6.64 -5.30 2.52
C TRP A 43 -7.14 -5.90 1.21
N GLY A 44 -7.16 -5.10 0.14
CA GLY A 44 -7.68 -5.54 -1.16
C GLY A 44 -7.02 -4.84 -2.34
N ALA A 45 -7.66 -5.00 -3.50
CA ALA A 45 -7.27 -4.34 -4.75
C ALA A 45 -7.18 -2.82 -4.55
N SER A 46 -6.10 -2.23 -5.08
CA SER A 46 -5.86 -0.79 -5.02
C SER A 46 -6.12 -0.08 -6.35
N GLY A 47 -6.35 -0.83 -7.43
CA GLY A 47 -6.66 -0.30 -8.75
C GLY A 47 -7.80 -1.03 -9.44
N PRO A 48 -8.29 -0.48 -10.57
CA PRO A 48 -9.41 -1.04 -11.33
C PRO A 48 -9.09 -2.43 -11.91
N PHE A 49 -7.81 -2.76 -12.04
CA PHE A 49 -7.33 -4.05 -12.56
C PHE A 49 -6.85 -5.01 -11.47
N GLY A 50 -7.28 -4.80 -10.22
CA GLY A 50 -6.93 -5.67 -9.09
C GLY A 50 -5.76 -5.15 -8.26
N VAL A 51 -4.88 -6.05 -7.82
CA VAL A 51 -3.70 -5.73 -7.00
C VAL A 51 -2.50 -5.53 -7.94
N PRO A 52 -2.08 -4.29 -8.22
CA PRO A 52 -0.96 -4.04 -9.11
C PRO A 52 0.35 -4.50 -8.46
N THR A 53 1.26 -5.00 -9.31
CA THR A 53 2.63 -5.36 -8.95
C THR A 53 3.58 -4.40 -9.65
N MET A 54 4.47 -3.77 -8.90
CA MET A 54 5.44 -2.81 -9.44
C MET A 54 6.70 -2.75 -8.57
N THR A 55 7.74 -2.06 -9.03
CA THR A 55 8.93 -1.82 -8.20
C THR A 55 8.59 -1.00 -6.97
N ILE A 56 9.40 -1.10 -5.92
CA ILE A 56 9.16 -0.36 -4.67
C ILE A 56 9.05 1.15 -4.89
N ASP A 57 9.92 1.74 -5.72
CA ASP A 57 9.90 3.19 -5.99
C ASP A 57 8.60 3.60 -6.68
N ARG A 58 8.18 2.82 -7.68
CA ARG A 58 6.89 3.05 -8.37
C ARG A 58 5.70 2.85 -7.45
N ALA A 59 5.78 1.92 -6.51
CA ALA A 59 4.73 1.70 -5.52
C ALA A 59 4.58 2.92 -4.59
N LEU A 60 5.70 3.50 -4.16
CA LEU A 60 5.68 4.71 -3.34
C LEU A 60 5.09 5.90 -4.12
N ASP A 61 5.53 6.11 -5.36
CA ASP A 61 4.96 7.15 -6.23
C ASP A 61 3.45 6.93 -6.46
N TYR A 62 3.04 5.69 -6.71
CA TYR A 62 1.64 5.33 -6.95
C TYR A 62 0.77 5.59 -5.71
N VAL A 63 1.25 5.27 -4.52
CA VAL A 63 0.54 5.57 -3.26
C VAL A 63 0.50 7.07 -3.00
N ALA A 64 1.60 7.79 -3.22
CA ALA A 64 1.66 9.23 -2.96
C ALA A 64 0.78 10.05 -3.91
N SER A 65 0.73 9.67 -5.19
CA SER A 65 0.00 10.40 -6.23
C SER A 65 -1.49 10.07 -6.33
N ASN A 66 -1.95 8.97 -5.73
CA ASN A 66 -3.34 8.53 -5.82
C ASN A 66 -4.13 8.88 -4.54
N PRO A 67 -5.06 9.85 -4.58
CA PRO A 67 -5.87 10.25 -3.42
C PRO A 67 -6.64 9.12 -2.77
N PHE A 68 -6.95 8.05 -3.52
CA PHE A 68 -7.69 6.89 -3.04
C PHE A 68 -7.12 6.29 -1.74
N PHE A 69 -5.79 6.25 -1.61
CA PHE A 69 -5.12 5.72 -0.42
C PHE A 69 -5.24 6.63 0.81
N TRP A 70 -5.61 7.89 0.61
CA TRP A 70 -5.57 8.93 1.64
C TRP A 70 -6.95 9.36 2.13
N ILE A 71 -8.05 8.86 1.51
CA ILE A 71 -9.43 9.24 1.87
C ILE A 71 -9.75 8.96 3.35
N ARG A 72 -9.11 7.95 3.95
CA ARG A 72 -9.31 7.53 5.34
C ARG A 72 -8.01 7.56 6.18
N ALA A 73 -7.00 8.23 5.63
CA ALA A 73 -5.71 8.44 6.27
C ALA A 73 -5.73 9.69 7.15
#